data_AF-A0A519JMJ4-F1
#
_entry.id   AF-A0A519JMJ4-F1
#
_cell.length_a   1.000
_cell.length_b   1.000
_cell.length_c   1.000
_cell.angle_alpha   90.00
_cell.angle_beta   90.00
_cell.angle_gamma   90.00
#
_symmetry.space_group_name_H-M   'P 1'
#
loop_
_entity.id
_entity.type
_entity.pdbx_description
1 polymer ?
#
loop_
_entity_poly.entity_id
_entity_poly.type
_entity_poly.pdbx_seq_one_letter_code
_entity_poly.pdbx_strand_id
1 'polypeptide(L)'
;MKNALRLKSQLFLVAVMSLIFTQISTAQLLQWNTFGNAGTETTEPSVANDANVSAANLTFGAGVVPAANGNRFGGNNWPSALATSISAGNYIQFTVTPSASYAFTPTSFVFSWDRSSTGPANVTLRSSVDGYAFICCIRHGAPQLRA
;
A
#
# COMPACT_ATOMS: atom_id res chain seq x y z
N MET A 1 -29.74 -49.99 0.48
CA MET A 1 -30.37 -48.67 0.20
C MET A 1 -30.01 -47.60 1.24
N LYS A 2 -30.07 -47.86 2.56
CA LYS A 2 -29.73 -46.88 3.62
C LYS A 2 -28.31 -46.27 3.50
N ASN A 3 -27.30 -47.05 3.11
CA ASN A 3 -25.91 -46.58 2.99
C ASN A 3 -25.72 -45.62 1.79
N ALA A 4 -26.45 -45.85 0.69
CA ALA A 4 -26.41 -44.99 -0.49
C ALA A 4 -27.08 -43.62 -0.24
N LEU A 5 -28.12 -43.58 0.60
CA LEU A 5 -28.78 -42.34 0.99
C LEU A 5 -27.91 -41.50 1.94
N ARG A 6 -27.19 -42.15 2.86
CA ARG A 6 -26.21 -41.49 3.74
C ARG A 6 -25.05 -40.86 2.95
N LEU A 7 -24.51 -41.56 1.95
CA LEU A 7 -23.41 -41.06 1.12
C LEU A 7 -23.79 -39.80 0.32
N LYS A 8 -25.00 -39.79 -0.28
CA LYS A 8 -25.51 -38.61 -1.02
C LYS A 8 -25.74 -37.40 -0.10
N SER A 9 -26.28 -37.63 1.10
CA SER A 9 -26.45 -36.57 2.10
C SER A 9 -25.13 -36.00 2.58
N GLN A 10 -24.08 -36.83 2.73
CA GLN A 10 -22.74 -36.35 3.13
C GLN A 10 -22.05 -35.59 2.00
N LEU A 11 -22.14 -36.05 0.76
CA LEU A 11 -21.61 -35.34 -0.42
C LEU A 11 -22.27 -33.97 -0.59
N PHE A 12 -23.59 -33.89 -0.37
CA PHE A 12 -24.32 -32.62 -0.40
C PHE A 12 -23.87 -31.68 0.73
N LEU A 13 -23.70 -32.19 1.95
CA LEU A 13 -23.26 -31.38 3.09
C LEU A 13 -21.84 -30.83 2.89
N VAL A 14 -20.93 -31.63 2.33
CA VAL A 14 -19.55 -31.21 2.01
C VAL A 14 -19.57 -30.12 0.93
N ALA A 15 -20.36 -30.28 -0.13
CA ALA A 15 -20.48 -29.26 -1.17
C ALA A 15 -21.02 -27.93 -0.62
N VAL A 16 -22.06 -27.96 0.22
CA VAL A 16 -22.62 -26.75 0.85
C VAL A 16 -21.62 -26.08 1.79
N MET A 17 -20.85 -26.86 2.56
CA MET A 17 -19.80 -26.30 3.43
C MET A 17 -18.65 -25.68 2.62
N SER A 18 -18.26 -26.27 1.49
CA SER A 18 -17.23 -25.70 0.60
C SER A 18 -17.65 -24.37 -0.05
N LEU A 19 -18.95 -24.13 -0.25
CA LEU A 19 -19.46 -22.84 -0.75
C LEU A 19 -19.45 -21.72 0.31
N ILE A 20 -19.40 -22.04 1.61
CA ILE A 20 -19.43 -21.05 2.70
C ILE A 20 -18.02 -20.51 3.02
N PHE A 21 -16.96 -21.19 2.58
CA PHE A 21 -15.57 -20.78 2.84
C PHE A 21 -14.99 -19.76 1.85
N THR A 22 -15.76 -19.31 0.86
CA THR A 22 -15.27 -18.27 -0.05
C THR A 22 -15.68 -16.89 0.46
N GLN A 23 -14.73 -15.96 0.49
CA GLN A 23 -14.86 -14.54 0.83
C GLN A 23 -14.57 -14.15 2.30
N ILE A 24 -13.35 -14.42 2.78
CA ILE A 24 -12.71 -13.46 3.68
C ILE A 24 -12.13 -12.36 2.80
N SER A 25 -12.92 -11.30 2.54
CA SER A 25 -12.41 -10.09 1.90
C SER A 25 -11.58 -9.34 2.94
N THR A 26 -10.29 -9.20 2.69
CA THR A 26 -9.51 -8.19 3.41
C THR A 26 -9.79 -6.84 2.77
N ALA A 27 -9.90 -5.76 3.54
CA ALA A 27 -10.11 -4.41 3.01
C ALA A 27 -8.82 -3.79 2.44
N GLN A 28 -7.82 -4.62 2.11
CA GLN A 28 -6.51 -4.17 1.66
C GLN A 28 -6.53 -3.92 0.15
N LEU A 29 -6.29 -2.67 -0.25
CA LEU A 29 -6.26 -2.29 -1.66
C LEU A 29 -4.93 -2.68 -2.32
N LEU A 30 -3.81 -2.32 -1.68
CA LEU A 30 -2.45 -2.55 -2.15
C LEU A 30 -1.51 -2.81 -0.98
N GLN A 31 -0.45 -3.58 -1.22
CA GLN A 31 0.67 -3.75 -0.30
C GLN A 31 1.99 -3.75 -1.05
N TRP A 32 3.02 -3.16 -0.45
CA TRP A 32 4.41 -3.27 -0.88
C TRP A 32 5.23 -3.93 0.23
N ASN A 33 6.27 -4.67 -0.14
CA ASN A 33 7.19 -5.29 0.81
C ASN A 33 8.62 -5.14 0.31
N THR A 34 9.41 -4.32 1.00
CA THR A 34 10.78 -3.99 0.59
C THR A 34 11.81 -4.99 1.10
N PHE A 35 11.40 -6.06 1.79
CA PHE A 35 12.32 -7.08 2.28
C PHE A 35 12.95 -7.86 1.12
N GLY A 36 14.28 -7.93 1.09
CA GLY A 36 15.06 -8.50 -0.01
C GLY A 36 15.62 -7.46 -0.98
N ASN A 37 15.18 -6.20 -0.91
CA ASN A 37 15.69 -5.13 -1.77
C ASN A 37 17.16 -4.84 -1.48
N ALA A 38 17.91 -4.46 -2.52
CA ALA A 38 19.26 -3.95 -2.39
C ALA A 38 19.29 -2.50 -1.86
N GLY A 39 18.16 -1.79 -1.93
CA GLY A 39 18.05 -0.38 -1.56
C GLY A 39 18.55 0.58 -2.64
N THR A 40 18.72 0.07 -3.86
CA THR A 40 19.13 0.81 -5.06
C THR A 40 17.99 0.98 -6.08
N GLU A 41 16.84 0.36 -5.80
CA GLU A 41 15.67 0.38 -6.65
C GLU A 41 15.07 1.79 -6.71
N THR A 42 14.59 2.18 -7.89
CA THR A 42 13.82 3.42 -8.09
C THR A 42 12.32 3.17 -8.15
N THR A 43 11.92 1.89 -8.19
CA THR A 43 10.54 1.43 -8.18
C THR A 43 10.38 0.17 -7.34
N GLU A 44 9.24 0.00 -6.68
CA GLU A 44 8.89 -1.21 -5.92
C GLU A 44 7.48 -1.66 -6.31
N PRO A 45 7.29 -2.86 -6.92
CA PRO A 45 5.98 -3.35 -7.31
C PRO A 45 5.15 -3.82 -6.11
N SER A 46 3.82 -3.68 -6.20
CA SER A 46 2.92 -4.20 -5.18
C SER A 46 2.93 -5.73 -5.14
N VAL A 47 2.94 -6.29 -3.94
CA VAL A 47 2.96 -7.74 -3.67
C VAL A 47 1.58 -8.31 -3.36
N ALA A 48 0.63 -7.46 -2.99
CA ALA A 48 -0.78 -7.82 -2.82
C ALA A 48 -1.66 -6.71 -3.39
N ASN A 49 -2.77 -7.10 -4.03
CA ASN A 49 -3.69 -6.21 -4.74
C ASN A 49 -5.11 -6.72 -4.55
N ASP A 50 -6.06 -5.83 -4.27
CA ASP A 50 -7.49 -6.15 -4.39
C ASP A 50 -7.82 -6.54 -5.85
N ALA A 51 -8.75 -7.48 -6.05
CA ALA A 51 -9.11 -7.95 -7.39
C ALA A 51 -9.68 -6.84 -8.30
N ASN A 52 -10.20 -5.76 -7.71
CA ASN A 52 -10.78 -4.63 -8.42
C ASN A 52 -9.84 -3.41 -8.45
N VAL A 53 -8.56 -3.60 -8.15
CA VAL A 53 -7.53 -2.57 -8.21
C VAL A 53 -6.36 -3.08 -9.04
N SER A 54 -5.87 -2.26 -9.97
CA SER A 54 -4.67 -2.60 -10.75
C SER A 54 -3.43 -2.59 -9.86
N ALA A 55 -2.48 -3.48 -10.16
CA ALA A 55 -1.17 -3.45 -9.52
C ALA A 55 -0.49 -2.08 -9.70
N ALA A 56 0.30 -1.67 -8.71
CA ALA A 56 0.89 -0.35 -8.67
C ALA A 56 2.31 -0.39 -8.11
N ASN A 57 3.15 0.53 -8.58
CA ASN A 57 4.51 0.66 -8.09
C ASN A 57 4.59 1.83 -7.11
N LEU A 58 5.36 1.67 -6.02
CA LEU A 58 6.02 2.83 -5.44
C LEU A 58 7.08 3.29 -6.44
N THR A 59 7.22 4.59 -6.61
CA THR A 59 8.19 5.20 -7.51
C THR A 59 8.81 6.41 -6.84
N PHE A 60 10.09 6.64 -7.08
CA PHE A 60 10.73 7.89 -6.69
C PHE A 60 10.41 9.01 -7.66
N GLY A 61 10.25 10.22 -7.12
CA GLY A 61 10.44 11.43 -7.90
C GLY A 61 11.92 11.60 -8.26
N ALA A 62 12.19 12.41 -9.29
CA ALA A 62 13.52 12.55 -9.88
C ALA A 62 14.60 13.10 -8.92
N GLY A 63 14.22 13.69 -7.79
CA GLY A 63 15.15 14.25 -6.82
C GLY A 63 15.74 13.23 -5.84
N VAL A 64 15.14 12.05 -5.70
CA VAL A 64 15.59 11.02 -4.75
C VAL A 64 16.70 10.18 -5.37
N VAL A 65 17.81 10.02 -4.64
CA VAL A 65 18.91 9.12 -5.04
C VAL A 65 18.93 7.93 -4.07
N PRO A 66 18.71 6.69 -4.53
CA PRO A 66 18.76 5.51 -3.66
C PRO A 66 20.07 5.41 -2.87
N ALA A 67 20.01 4.90 -1.64
CA ALA A 67 21.14 4.90 -0.71
C ALA A 67 21.81 3.52 -0.54
N ALA A 68 21.40 2.50 -1.30
CA ALA A 68 21.86 1.11 -1.15
C ALA A 68 21.66 0.54 0.27
N ASN A 69 20.61 1.01 0.95
CA ASN A 69 20.22 0.50 2.27
C ASN A 69 19.30 -0.69 2.08
N GLY A 70 19.85 -1.91 2.19
CA GLY A 70 19.10 -3.14 2.00
C GLY A 70 17.81 -3.21 2.82
N ASN A 71 16.84 -3.95 2.29
CA ASN A 71 15.50 -4.14 2.82
C ASN A 71 14.63 -2.86 2.92
N ARG A 72 15.02 -1.77 2.26
CA ARG A 72 14.33 -0.47 2.33
C ARG A 72 14.11 0.10 0.95
N PHE A 73 13.02 0.86 0.81
CA PHE A 73 12.77 1.73 -0.33
C PHE A 73 12.89 3.19 0.11
N GLY A 74 14.10 3.73 -0.02
CA GLY A 74 14.43 5.09 0.38
C GLY A 74 15.78 5.53 -0.17
N GLY A 75 16.19 6.74 0.19
CA GLY A 75 17.39 7.32 -0.40
C GLY A 75 17.90 8.57 0.31
N ASN A 76 18.66 9.35 -0.44
CA ASN A 76 19.24 10.63 -0.06
C ASN A 76 18.45 11.79 -0.70
N ASN A 77 18.93 13.00 -0.44
CA ASN A 77 18.37 14.26 -0.94
C ASN A 77 16.95 14.50 -0.45
N TRP A 78 16.73 14.45 0.86
CA TRP A 78 15.46 14.82 1.46
C TRP A 78 15.57 16.24 2.04
N PRO A 79 14.95 17.25 1.41
CA PRO A 79 14.89 18.60 1.97
C PRO A 79 14.06 18.63 3.25
N SER A 80 14.38 19.57 4.16
CA SER A 80 13.58 19.82 5.35
C SER A 80 12.26 20.55 5.07
N ALA A 81 12.21 21.33 3.98
CA ALA A 81 11.05 22.11 3.58
C ALA A 81 10.20 21.35 2.54
N LEU A 82 8.91 21.18 2.84
CA LEU A 82 7.95 20.48 1.97
C LEU A 82 7.89 21.09 0.55
N ALA A 83 7.87 22.42 0.45
CA ALA A 83 7.81 23.11 -0.85
C ALA A 83 9.03 22.76 -1.73
N THR A 84 10.22 22.71 -1.13
CA THR A 84 11.44 22.28 -1.83
C THR A 84 11.32 20.84 -2.28
N SER A 85 10.90 19.93 -1.39
CA SER A 85 10.72 18.51 -1.73
C SER A 85 9.78 18.29 -2.90
N ILE A 86 8.69 19.06 -2.99
CA ILE A 86 7.76 18.99 -4.12
C ILE A 86 8.43 19.51 -5.40
N SER A 87 8.99 20.72 -5.36
CA SER A 87 9.56 21.38 -6.55
C SER A 87 10.77 20.65 -7.14
N ALA A 88 11.57 19.99 -6.28
CA ALA A 88 12.77 19.25 -6.68
C ALA A 88 12.50 17.74 -6.88
N GLY A 89 11.27 17.27 -6.74
CA GLY A 89 10.92 15.88 -6.98
C GLY A 89 11.42 14.90 -5.90
N ASN A 90 11.60 15.36 -4.66
CA ASN A 90 12.01 14.53 -3.53
C ASN A 90 10.78 13.95 -2.82
N TYR A 91 10.15 12.96 -3.45
CA TYR A 91 9.00 12.25 -2.88
C TYR A 91 8.97 10.79 -3.36
N ILE A 92 8.19 9.99 -2.63
CA ILE A 92 7.76 8.65 -3.05
C ILE A 92 6.29 8.77 -3.44
N GLN A 93 5.92 8.19 -4.58
CA GLN A 93 4.54 8.22 -5.07
C GLN A 93 4.07 6.85 -5.52
N PHE A 94 2.76 6.66 -5.49
CA PHE A 94 2.05 5.54 -6.09
C PHE A 94 0.69 6.02 -6.57
N THR A 95 0.07 5.25 -7.46
CA THR A 95 -1.28 5.53 -7.97
C THR A 95 -2.14 4.30 -7.77
N VAL A 96 -3.30 4.48 -7.14
CA VAL A 96 -4.29 3.41 -6.96
C VAL A 96 -5.34 3.56 -8.05
N THR A 97 -5.37 2.60 -8.98
CA THR A 97 -6.29 2.64 -10.12
C THR A 97 -7.36 1.57 -9.96
N PRO A 98 -8.62 1.93 -9.65
CA PRO A 98 -9.69 0.96 -9.63
C PRO A 98 -9.96 0.44 -11.04
N SER A 99 -10.35 -0.82 -11.14
CA SER A 99 -10.86 -1.42 -12.37
C SER A 99 -12.12 -0.69 -12.84
N ALA A 100 -12.42 -0.79 -14.14
CA ALA A 100 -13.59 -0.13 -14.72
C ALA A 100 -14.87 -0.47 -13.94
N SER A 101 -15.69 0.55 -13.66
CA SER A 101 -16.93 0.47 -12.88
C SER A 101 -16.77 0.22 -11.37
N TYR A 102 -15.54 0.25 -10.84
CA TYR A 102 -15.28 0.21 -9.41
C TYR A 102 -14.80 1.56 -8.88
N ALA A 103 -15.07 1.80 -7.60
CA ALA A 103 -14.53 2.92 -6.84
C ALA A 103 -14.11 2.41 -5.46
N PHE A 104 -13.20 3.13 -4.82
CA PHE A 104 -12.78 2.84 -3.46
C PHE A 104 -12.75 4.13 -2.64
N THR A 105 -12.90 3.98 -1.33
CA THR A 105 -12.70 5.07 -0.37
C THR A 105 -11.47 4.72 0.47
N PRO A 106 -10.35 5.46 0.37
CA PRO A 106 -9.19 5.21 1.21
C PRO A 106 -9.52 5.56 2.66
N THR A 107 -9.36 4.61 3.58
CA THR A 107 -9.65 4.78 5.01
C THR A 107 -8.40 4.74 5.88
N SER A 108 -7.31 4.14 5.40
CA SER A 108 -6.04 4.07 6.10
C SER A 108 -4.86 4.01 5.13
N PHE A 109 -3.73 4.53 5.58
CA PHE A 109 -2.42 4.30 4.97
C PHE A 109 -1.44 4.01 6.10
N VAL A 110 -0.94 2.79 6.14
CA VAL A 110 -0.01 2.33 7.19
C VAL A 110 1.33 2.05 6.54
N PHE A 111 2.38 2.62 7.09
CA PHE A 111 3.74 2.41 6.62
C PHE A 111 4.70 2.41 7.82
N SER A 112 5.79 1.68 7.66
CA SER A 112 6.96 1.76 8.54
C SER A 112 8.02 2.59 7.85
N TRP A 113 8.74 3.42 8.61
CA TRP A 113 9.85 4.19 8.10
C TRP A 113 10.92 4.35 9.17
N ASP A 114 12.16 4.35 8.71
CA ASP A 114 13.33 4.71 9.49
C ASP A 114 13.95 5.97 8.88
N ARG A 115 14.70 6.72 9.69
CA ARG A 115 15.50 7.85 9.22
C ARG A 115 16.91 7.79 9.79
N SER A 116 17.85 8.39 9.07
CA SER A 116 19.18 8.71 9.61
C SER A 116 19.10 9.91 10.56
N SER A 117 20.23 10.26 11.18
CA SER A 117 20.36 11.48 11.99
C SER A 117 20.05 12.75 11.19
N THR A 118 20.40 12.79 9.91
CA THR A 118 20.18 13.92 8.98
C THR A 118 18.91 13.78 8.13
N GLY A 119 18.24 12.63 8.18
CA GLY A 119 17.00 12.38 7.45
C GLY A 119 15.83 13.20 8.01
N PRO A 120 14.76 13.39 7.22
CA PRO A 120 13.62 14.21 7.62
C PRO A 120 12.94 13.60 8.85
N ALA A 121 12.58 14.46 9.82
CA ALA A 121 11.92 14.02 11.05
C ALA A 121 10.39 13.90 10.90
N ASN A 122 9.83 14.45 9.83
CA ASN A 122 8.40 14.46 9.56
C ASN A 122 8.14 14.04 8.12
N VAL A 123 7.01 13.39 7.90
CA VAL A 123 6.50 13.03 6.57
C VAL A 123 5.16 13.72 6.36
N THR A 124 4.89 14.16 5.14
CA THR A 124 3.56 14.66 4.75
C THR A 124 3.00 13.75 3.67
N LEU A 125 1.88 13.09 3.97
CA LEU A 125 1.11 12.37 2.96
C LEU A 125 0.22 13.38 2.22
N ARG A 126 0.30 13.35 0.88
CA ARG A 126 -0.58 14.12 0.01
C ARG A 126 -1.28 13.15 -0.93
N SER A 127 -2.57 13.30 -1.07
CA SER A 127 -3.36 12.63 -2.10
C SER A 127 -3.87 13.67 -3.09
N SER A 128 -4.14 13.24 -4.31
CA SER A 128 -4.85 14.05 -5.27
C SER A 128 -5.51 13.19 -6.32
N VAL A 129 -6.74 13.58 -6.67
CA VAL A 129 -7.46 13.09 -7.85
C VAL A 129 -7.25 14.06 -9.04
N ASP A 130 -6.66 15.23 -8.79
CA ASP A 130 -6.67 16.44 -9.64
C ASP A 130 -5.31 17.17 -9.79
N GLY A 131 -4.16 16.53 -9.55
CA GLY A 131 -2.84 17.16 -9.68
C GLY A 131 -2.42 18.06 -8.51
N TYR A 132 -2.87 17.72 -7.31
CA TYR A 132 -2.59 18.33 -6.00
C TYR A 132 -3.22 19.71 -5.78
N ALA A 133 -4.25 20.06 -6.56
CA ALA A 133 -4.98 21.31 -6.41
C ALA A 133 -5.80 21.35 -5.10
N PHE A 134 -6.26 20.18 -4.60
CA PHE A 134 -6.82 20.04 -3.26
C PHE A 134 -6.07 18.98 -2.44
N ILE A 135 -5.57 19.38 -1.26
CA ILE A 135 -5.04 18.46 -0.25
C ILE A 135 -6.23 17.90 0.53
N CYS A 136 -6.63 16.67 0.23
CA CYS A 136 -7.46 15.92 1.16
C CYS A 136 -6.57 15.51 2.34
N CYS A 137 -6.69 16.22 3.46
CA CYS A 137 -6.11 15.79 4.71
C CYS A 137 -6.90 14.58 5.22
N ILE A 138 -6.30 13.39 5.15
CA ILE A 138 -6.71 12.27 6.01
C ILE A 138 -6.43 12.74 7.45
N ARG A 139 -7.43 13.35 8.10
CA ARG A 139 -7.34 13.76 9.50
C ARG A 139 -7.43 12.52 10.37
N HIS A 140 -6.30 11.90 10.70
CA HIS A 140 -6.25 11.00 11.84
C HIS A 140 -6.11 11.83 13.13
N GLY A 141 -7.10 11.71 14.00
CA GLY A 141 -6.91 11.99 15.42
C GLY A 141 -5.76 11.14 15.95
N ALA A 142 -4.91 11.76 16.77
CA ALA A 142 -3.74 11.12 17.37
C ALA A 142 -4.09 9.78 18.05
N PRO A 143 -3.12 8.84 18.05
CA PRO A 143 -2.54 8.48 19.33
C PRO A 143 -0.99 8.49 19.29
N GLN A 144 -0.43 9.42 20.07
CA GLN A 144 0.77 9.29 20.89
C GLN A 144 1.93 8.41 20.34
N LEU A 145 2.91 9.03 19.69
CA LEU A 145 4.29 8.53 19.72
C LEU A 145 5.02 9.26 20.85
N ARG A 146 5.13 8.61 22.00
CA ARG A 146 6.15 8.98 22.99
C ARG A 146 7.52 8.68 22.37
N ALA A 147 8.43 9.62 22.61
CA ALA A 147 9.86 9.52 22.30
C ALA A 147 10.51 8.27 22.90
#